data_AF-A0A257MB51-F1
#
_entry.id   AF-A0A257MB51-F1
#
_cell.length_a   1.000
_cell.length_b   1.000
_cell.length_c   1.000
_cell.angle_alpha   90.00
_cell.angle_beta   90.00
_cell.angle_gamma   90.00
#
_symmetry.space_group_name_H-M   'P 1'
#
loop_
_entity.id
_entity.type
_entity.pdbx_description
1 polymer ?
#
loop_
_entity_poly.entity_id
_entity_poly.type
_entity_poly.pdbx_seq_one_letter_code
_entity_poly.pdbx_strand_id
1 'polypeptide(L)'
;QSLPQVRLDKERFGEAMTDLLERLSGRCAGELSLSSSMEGNLVAVRISLQKGVCTSSILEQAELRFFERAFALSGCFIQIDAGGDGHTVSIELLPSTFDE
;
A
#
# COMPACT_ATOMS: atom_id res chain seq x y z
N GLN A 1 -7.32 -19.29 0.79
CA GLN A 1 -6.11 -19.59 1.58
C GLN A 1 -5.89 -18.47 2.56
N SER A 2 -5.48 -18.76 3.79
CA SER A 2 -5.11 -17.74 4.78
C SER A 2 -3.70 -17.22 4.47
N LEU A 3 -3.50 -15.91 4.56
CA LEU A 3 -2.17 -15.30 4.47
C LEU A 3 -1.39 -15.56 5.76
N PRO A 4 -0.05 -15.64 5.70
CA PRO A 4 0.77 -15.77 6.89
C PRO A 4 0.63 -14.52 7.78
N GLN A 5 0.87 -14.68 9.07
CA GLN A 5 0.99 -13.54 9.98
C GLN A 5 2.20 -12.70 9.58
N VAL A 6 2.13 -11.41 9.84
CA VAL A 6 3.17 -10.42 9.53
C VAL A 6 3.60 -9.71 10.80
N ARG A 7 4.85 -9.26 10.85
CA ARG A 7 5.36 -8.46 11.97
C ARG A 7 5.43 -6.99 11.57
N LEU A 8 4.67 -6.16 12.26
CA LEU A 8 4.60 -4.72 12.02
C LEU A 8 4.19 -3.96 13.29
N ASP A 9 4.42 -2.65 13.32
CA ASP A 9 3.80 -1.76 14.31
C ASP A 9 2.36 -1.44 13.85
N LYS A 10 1.38 -2.02 14.55
CA LYS A 10 -0.02 -2.00 14.14
C LYS A 10 -0.63 -0.61 14.17
N GLU A 11 -0.27 0.20 15.16
CA GLU A 11 -0.82 1.55 15.32
C GLU A 11 -0.28 2.45 14.20
N ARG A 12 1.05 2.43 14.00
CA ARG A 12 1.69 3.21 12.92
C ARG A 12 1.23 2.78 11.53
N PHE A 13 1.09 1.47 11.31
CA PHE A 13 0.57 0.96 10.05
C PHE A 13 -0.87 1.43 9.81
N GLY A 14 -1.72 1.35 10.83
CA GLY A 14 -3.11 1.81 10.75
C GLY A 14 -3.22 3.30 10.43
N GLU A 15 -2.42 4.14 11.07
CA GLU A 15 -2.34 5.58 10.79
C GLU A 15 -1.87 5.85 9.35
N ALA A 16 -0.76 5.24 8.94
CA ALA A 16 -0.21 5.43 7.59
C ALA A 16 -1.18 4.94 6.50
N MET A 17 -1.87 3.82 6.74
CA MET A 17 -2.91 3.30 5.84
C MET A 17 -4.11 4.22 5.75
N THR A 18 -4.56 4.78 6.88
CA THR A 18 -5.71 5.71 6.91
C THR A 18 -5.37 6.96 6.12
N ASP A 19 -4.24 7.60 6.42
CA ASP A 19 -3.75 8.78 5.70
C ASP A 19 -3.62 8.53 4.19
N LEU A 20 -3.14 7.35 3.80
CA LEU A 20 -3.00 6.98 2.40
C LEU A 20 -4.36 6.86 1.73
N LEU A 21 -5.30 6.11 2.34
CA LEU A 21 -6.64 5.91 1.80
C LEU A 21 -7.43 7.23 1.70
N GLU A 22 -7.31 8.11 2.67
CA GLU A 22 -7.93 9.44 2.64
C GLU A 22 -7.41 10.28 1.47
N ARG A 23 -6.09 10.28 1.21
CA ARG A 23 -5.52 11.02 0.08
C ARG A 23 -5.89 10.41 -1.27
N LEU A 24 -5.83 9.08 -1.38
CA LEU A 24 -6.20 8.38 -2.60
C LEU A 24 -7.69 8.59 -2.92
N SER A 25 -8.58 8.50 -1.93
CA SER A 25 -10.02 8.76 -2.11
C SER A 25 -10.32 10.23 -2.39
N GLY A 26 -9.60 11.16 -1.78
CA GLY A 26 -9.74 12.59 -2.05
C GLY A 26 -9.33 12.99 -3.48
N ARG A 27 -8.41 12.24 -4.10
CA ARG A 27 -7.93 12.50 -5.47
C ARG A 27 -8.64 11.69 -6.54
N CYS A 28 -8.90 10.42 -6.26
CA CYS A 28 -9.55 9.54 -7.20
C CYS A 28 -11.02 9.40 -6.79
N ALA A 29 -11.91 10.11 -7.48
CA ALA A 29 -13.36 10.16 -7.23
C ALA A 29 -14.11 8.86 -7.63
N GLY A 30 -13.43 7.73 -7.65
CA GLY A 30 -13.93 6.47 -8.19
C GLY A 30 -13.74 5.29 -7.24
N GLU A 31 -13.75 4.09 -7.79
CA GLU A 31 -13.63 2.86 -7.03
C GLU A 31 -12.17 2.54 -6.69
N LEU A 32 -11.91 2.26 -5.42
CA LEU A 32 -10.65 1.79 -4.88
C LEU A 32 -10.84 0.35 -4.41
N SER A 33 -10.05 -0.58 -4.95
CA SER A 33 -10.08 -1.97 -4.51
C SER A 33 -8.85 -2.28 -3.68
N LEU A 34 -9.08 -2.91 -2.52
CA LEU A 34 -8.03 -3.42 -1.65
C LEU A 34 -7.96 -4.93 -1.79
N SER A 35 -6.76 -5.47 -1.97
CA SER A 35 -6.53 -6.91 -1.99
C SER A 35 -5.25 -7.25 -1.25
N SER A 36 -5.15 -8.48 -0.77
CA SER A 36 -3.96 -8.97 -0.10
C SER A 36 -3.59 -10.34 -0.64
N SER A 37 -2.33 -10.53 -1.00
CA SER A 37 -1.83 -11.77 -1.59
C SER A 37 -0.39 -12.05 -1.17
N MET A 38 0.04 -13.30 -1.36
CA MET A 38 1.45 -13.65 -1.25
C MET A 38 2.14 -13.34 -2.57
N GLU A 39 3.22 -12.56 -2.54
CA GLU A 39 4.00 -12.19 -3.72
C GLU A 39 5.48 -12.50 -3.47
N GLY A 40 5.97 -13.55 -4.14
CA GLY A 40 7.25 -14.16 -3.80
C GLY A 40 7.25 -14.62 -2.34
N ASN A 41 8.11 -14.00 -1.52
CA ASN A 41 8.26 -14.29 -0.09
C ASN A 41 7.68 -13.19 0.81
N LEU A 42 6.91 -12.25 0.26
CA LEU A 42 6.28 -11.15 0.99
C LEU A 42 4.76 -11.25 0.98
N VAL A 43 4.12 -10.76 2.04
CA VAL A 43 2.68 -10.46 2.00
C VAL A 43 2.53 -9.09 1.39
N ALA A 44 1.79 -8.97 0.30
CA ALA A 44 1.49 -7.70 -0.34
C ALA A 44 0.04 -7.29 -0.05
N VAL A 45 -0.14 -6.04 0.35
CA VAL A 45 -1.44 -5.35 0.33
C VAL A 45 -1.44 -4.44 -0.89
N ARG A 46 -2.28 -4.74 -1.86
CA ARG A 46 -2.41 -4.01 -3.11
C ARG A 46 -3.65 -3.12 -3.09
N ILE A 47 -3.43 -1.85 -3.38
CA ILE A 47 -4.47 -0.85 -3.63
C ILE A 47 -4.48 -0.57 -5.13
N SER A 48 -5.57 -0.93 -5.81
CA SER A 48 -5.75 -0.64 -7.24
C SER A 48 -6.77 0.47 -7.43
N LEU A 49 -6.44 1.40 -8.32
CA LEU A 49 -7.28 2.53 -8.70
C LEU A 49 -7.70 2.35 -10.16
N GLN A 50 -9.01 2.42 -10.43
CA GLN A 50 -9.52 2.20 -11.78
C GLN A 50 -9.02 3.23 -12.80
N LYS A 51 -8.79 2.77 -14.02
CA LYS A 51 -8.29 3.54 -15.17
C LYS A 51 -9.23 4.72 -15.50
N GLY A 52 -8.66 5.89 -15.75
CA GLY A 52 -9.40 7.09 -16.18
C GLY A 52 -9.97 7.95 -15.04
N VAL A 53 -9.85 7.53 -13.79
CA VAL A 53 -10.31 8.30 -12.61
C VAL A 53 -9.26 9.33 -12.16
N CYS A 54 -7.98 9.01 -12.31
CA CYS A 54 -6.88 9.87 -11.91
C CYS A 54 -6.07 10.28 -13.16
N THR A 55 -6.09 11.58 -13.47
CA THR A 55 -5.44 12.20 -14.66
C THR A 55 -4.03 12.71 -14.38
N SER A 56 -3.59 12.62 -13.12
CA SER A 56 -2.30 13.06 -12.61
C SER A 56 -1.70 12.01 -11.66
N SER A 57 -0.46 12.22 -11.22
CA SER A 57 0.17 11.36 -10.20
C SER A 57 -0.72 11.26 -8.95
N ILE A 58 -0.98 10.04 -8.49
CA ILE A 58 -1.83 9.77 -7.31
C ILE A 58 -1.20 10.25 -5.99
N LEU A 59 0.12 10.36 -5.97
CA LEU A 59 0.91 10.96 -4.89
C LEU A 59 1.99 11.85 -5.51
N GLU A 60 2.18 13.06 -4.96
CA GLU A 60 3.31 13.90 -5.32
C GLU A 60 4.61 13.35 -4.70
N GLN A 61 5.78 13.77 -5.22
CA GLN A 61 7.07 13.25 -4.75
C GLN A 61 7.29 13.46 -3.23
N ALA A 62 6.86 14.60 -2.69
CA ALA A 62 6.98 14.88 -1.26
C ALA A 62 6.10 13.96 -0.41
N GLU A 63 4.93 13.60 -0.92
CA GLU A 63 3.99 12.70 -0.25
C GLU A 63 4.45 11.26 -0.33
N LEU A 64 4.97 10.84 -1.48
CA LEU A 64 5.60 9.53 -1.63
C LEU A 64 6.69 9.34 -0.57
N ARG A 65 7.61 10.32 -0.44
CA ARG A 65 8.65 10.27 0.60
C ARG A 65 8.09 10.28 2.02
N PHE A 66 6.94 10.90 2.25
CA PHE A 66 6.25 10.83 3.53
C PHE A 66 5.77 9.41 3.82
N PHE A 67 5.06 8.78 2.87
CA PHE A 67 4.55 7.42 3.04
C PHE A 67 5.66 6.38 3.10
N GLU A 68 6.73 6.51 2.31
CA GLU A 68 7.91 5.65 2.40
C GLU A 68 8.47 5.61 3.83
N ARG A 69 8.61 6.78 4.45
CA ARG A 69 9.07 6.85 5.85
C ARG A 69 8.03 6.29 6.83
N ALA A 70 6.76 6.64 6.66
CA ALA A 70 5.69 6.19 7.55
C ALA A 70 5.56 4.66 7.56
N PHE A 71 5.56 4.04 6.37
CA PHE A 71 5.51 2.59 6.24
C PHE A 71 6.81 1.91 6.69
N ALA A 72 7.98 2.49 6.41
CA ALA A 72 9.24 1.97 6.92
C ALA A 72 9.29 1.94 8.45
N LEU A 73 8.77 2.97 9.12
CA LEU A 73 8.64 3.03 10.58
C LEU A 73 7.65 1.99 11.14
N SER A 74 6.72 1.49 10.31
CA SER A 74 5.82 0.40 10.67
C SER A 74 6.38 -0.99 10.37
N GLY A 75 7.52 -1.10 9.68
CA GLY A 75 8.11 -2.37 9.25
C GLY A 75 7.67 -2.84 7.86
N CYS A 76 7.14 -1.95 7.03
CA CYS A 76 6.63 -2.24 5.69
C CYS A 76 7.40 -1.47 4.61
N PHE A 77 7.31 -1.94 3.37
CA PHE A 77 7.78 -1.22 2.19
C PHE A 77 6.58 -0.75 1.38
N ILE A 78 6.67 0.42 0.75
CA ILE A 78 5.63 0.91 -0.18
C ILE A 78 6.25 1.12 -1.55
N GLN A 79 5.52 0.73 -2.59
CA GLN A 79 5.85 0.95 -3.98
C GLN A 79 4.63 1.48 -4.70
N ILE A 80 4.85 2.38 -5.66
CA ILE A 80 3.79 2.91 -6.51
C ILE A 80 4.14 2.60 -7.95
N ASP A 81 3.26 1.88 -8.62
CA ASP A 81 3.32 1.65 -10.05
C ASP A 81 2.28 2.53 -10.75
N ALA A 82 2.77 3.45 -11.58
CA ALA A 82 1.96 4.25 -12.49
C ALA A 82 2.02 3.62 -13.89
N GLY A 83 1.54 2.38 -13.99
CA GLY A 83 1.50 1.60 -15.23
C GLY A 83 0.28 1.93 -16.08
N GLY A 84 0.35 1.56 -17.37
CA GLY A 84 -0.65 1.91 -18.40
C GLY A 84 -2.08 1.42 -18.18
N ASP A 85 -2.34 0.56 -17.19
CA ASP A 85 -3.67 0.03 -16.84
C ASP A 85 -4.29 0.63 -15.57
N GLY A 86 -3.61 1.55 -14.90
CA GLY A 86 -4.09 2.22 -13.70
C GLY A 86 -2.97 2.42 -12.69
N HIS A 87 -3.28 3.19 -11.64
CA HIS A 87 -2.33 3.39 -10.56
C HIS A 87 -2.49 2.27 -9.53
N THR A 88 -1.37 1.65 -9.18
CA THR A 88 -1.32 0.61 -8.15
C THR A 88 -0.37 1.04 -7.05
N VAL A 89 -0.81 0.90 -5.80
CA VAL A 89 0.05 1.02 -4.62
C VAL A 89 0.21 -0.37 -4.01
N SER A 90 1.45 -0.80 -3.84
CA SER A 90 1.80 -2.06 -3.21
C SER A 90 2.47 -1.77 -1.88
N ILE A 91 1.98 -2.39 -0.81
CA ILE A 91 2.58 -2.34 0.52
C ILE A 91 3.02 -3.75 0.87
N GLU A 92 4.32 -3.94 1.02
CA GLU A 92 4.94 -5.24 1.21
C GLU A 92 5.35 -5.42 2.67
N LEU A 93 5.03 -6.59 3.21
CA LEU A 93 5.22 -6.95 4.59
C LEU A 93 5.99 -8.26 4.67
N LEU A 94 6.93 -8.32 5.61
CA LEU A 94 7.65 -9.55 5.90
C LEU A 94 6.71 -10.49 6.69
N PRO A 95 6.52 -11.73 6.21
CA PRO A 95 5.89 -12.77 7.01
C PRO A 95 6.66 -12.93 8.33
N SER A 96 5.92 -13.09 9.42
CA SER A 96 6.50 -13.59 10.66
C SER A 96 6.99 -15.01 10.39
N THR A 97 8.30 -15.21 10.33
CA THR A 97 8.86 -16.56 10.41
C THR A 97 8.47 -17.11 11.78
N PHE A 98 7.64 -18.16 11.80
CA PHE A 98 7.67 -19.07 12.93
C PHE A 98 8.99 -19.81 12.79
N ASP A 99 10.03 -19.34 13.48
CA ASP A 99 11.06 -20.28 13.92
C ASP A 99 10.35 -21.17 14.96
N GLU A 100 9.95 -22.38 14.53
CA GLU A 100 9.64 -23.47 15.45
C GLU A 100 10.91 -23.97 16.15
#